data_AF-A0A520K3M6-F1
#
_entry.id   AF-A0A520K3M6-F1
#
_cell.length_a   1.000
_cell.length_b   1.000
_cell.length_c   1.000
_cell.angle_alpha   90.00
_cell.angle_beta   90.00
_cell.angle_gamma   90.00
#
_symmetry.space_group_name_H-M   'P 1'
#
loop_
_entity.id
_entity.type
_entity.pdbx_description
1 polymer ?
#
loop_
_entity_poly.entity_id
_entity_poly.type
_entity_poly.pdbx_seq_one_letter_code
_entity_poly.pdbx_strand_id
1 'polypeptide(L)'
;MSEYLISIKIEKLEEGGYLATSDTLSGLIAQGRSIAETMEIAQDVARKLIESYIEHGDPLPYEIEPSKNVMQDVKIPISVIA
;
A
#
# COMPACT_ATOMS: atom_id res chain seq x y z
N MET A 1 -15.09 -8.63 -7.89
CA MET A 1 -13.84 -7.87 -7.70
C MET A 1 -13.41 -8.14 -6.27
N SER A 2 -12.21 -8.66 -6.06
CA SER A 2 -11.69 -8.92 -4.71
C SER A 2 -10.83 -7.75 -4.29
N GLU A 3 -11.15 -7.11 -3.19
CA GLU A 3 -10.32 -6.08 -2.59
C GLU A 3 -9.48 -6.72 -1.48
N TYR A 4 -8.23 -6.28 -1.33
CA TYR A 4 -7.34 -6.74 -0.28
C TYR A 4 -6.88 -5.54 0.54
N LEU A 5 -6.80 -5.70 1.86
CA LEU A 5 -6.24 -4.70 2.74
C LEU A 5 -4.82 -5.12 3.14
N ILE A 6 -3.88 -4.18 3.04
CA ILE A 6 -2.49 -4.40 3.46
C ILE A 6 -2.05 -3.24 4.35
N SER A 7 -1.16 -3.55 5.30
CA SER A 7 -0.48 -2.52 6.09
C SER A 7 0.79 -2.07 5.37
N ILE A 8 0.96 -0.75 5.28
CA ILE A 8 2.19 -0.13 4.80
C ILE A 8 2.76 0.78 5.87
N LYS A 9 4.09 0.85 5.94
CA LYS A 9 4.84 1.81 6.76
C LYS A 9 5.27 2.95 5.85
N ILE A 10 5.00 4.19 6.27
CA ILE A 10 5.44 5.39 5.56
C ILE A 10 6.48 6.12 6.40
N GLU A 11 7.65 6.36 5.83
CA GLU A 11 8.77 7.05 6.47
C GLU A 11 9.15 8.30 5.68
N LYS A 12 9.44 9.40 6.37
CA LYS A 12 9.94 10.62 5.75
C LYS A 12 11.44 10.49 5.52
N LEU A 13 11.90 10.84 4.32
CA LEU A 13 13.32 10.74 3.96
C LEU A 13 14.07 12.03 4.29
N GLU A 14 15.37 11.91 4.60
CA GLU A 14 16.24 13.04 4.94
C GLU A 14 16.43 14.02 3.78
N GLU A 15 16.48 13.50 2.56
CA GLU A 15 16.57 14.26 1.30
C GLU A 15 15.24 14.90 0.87
N GLY A 16 14.16 14.62 1.61
CA GLY A 16 12.79 15.03 1.28
C GLY A 16 11.97 13.92 0.61
N GLY A 17 10.65 14.06 0.68
CA GLY A 17 9.70 13.02 0.23
C GLY A 17 9.43 11.94 1.28
N TYR A 18 8.77 10.88 0.84
CA TYR A 18 8.30 9.78 1.68
C TYR A 18 8.54 8.44 0.99
N LEU A 19 8.91 7.42 1.78
CA LEU A 19 9.09 6.04 1.38
C LEU A 19 7.99 5.18 2.01
N ALA A 20 7.32 4.36 1.22
CA ALA A 20 6.41 3.33 1.66
C ALA A 20 7.02 1.94 1.47
N THR A 21 6.94 1.12 2.52
CA THR A 21 7.33 -0.29 2.52
C THR A 21 6.26 -1.13 3.22
N SER A 22 6.30 -2.45 3.04
CA SER A 22 5.44 -3.38 3.77
C SER A 22 6.25 -4.56 4.28
N ASP A 23 6.10 -4.88 5.57
CA ASP A 23 6.68 -6.09 6.16
C ASP A 23 5.92 -7.35 5.71
N THR A 24 4.64 -7.19 5.37
CA THR A 24 3.75 -8.28 4.94
C THR A 24 3.89 -8.58 3.44
N LEU A 25 3.87 -7.55 2.60
CA LEU A 25 3.95 -7.70 1.14
C LEU A 25 5.38 -7.46 0.65
N SER A 26 6.15 -8.54 0.59
CA SER A 26 7.53 -8.52 0.09
C SER A 26 7.60 -7.91 -1.31
N GLY A 27 8.56 -6.99 -1.50
CA GLY A 27 8.75 -6.28 -2.76
C GLY A 27 7.94 -4.99 -2.91
N LEU A 28 7.06 -4.67 -1.95
CA LEU A 28 6.40 -3.36 -1.92
C LEU A 28 7.40 -2.28 -1.49
N ILE A 29 7.82 -1.48 -2.47
CA ILE A 29 8.63 -0.28 -2.27
C ILE A 29 8.04 0.81 -3.16
N ALA A 30 7.68 1.94 -2.56
CA ALA A 30 7.15 3.10 -3.29
C ALA A 30 7.67 4.39 -2.68
N GLN A 31 7.97 5.40 -3.50
CA GLN A 31 8.46 6.69 -3.03
C GLN A 31 7.69 7.83 -3.72
N GLY A 32 7.32 8.86 -2.98
CA GLY A 32 6.62 10.03 -3.49
C GLY A 32 7.03 11.31 -2.78
N ARG A 33 6.58 12.46 -3.30
CA ARG A 33 6.89 13.79 -2.74
C ARG A 33 5.96 14.13 -1.57
N SER A 34 4.79 13.48 -1.50
CA SER A 34 3.82 13.61 -0.42
C SER A 34 3.35 12.25 0.09
N ILE A 35 2.73 12.22 1.27
CA ILE A 35 2.14 10.99 1.84
C ILE A 35 1.07 10.44 0.88
N ALA A 36 0.17 11.29 0.38
CA ALA A 36 -0.91 10.90 -0.51
C ALA A 36 -0.39 10.28 -1.82
N GLU A 37 0.57 10.92 -2.47
CA GLU A 37 1.23 10.40 -3.68
C GLU A 37 1.93 9.07 -3.40
N THR A 38 2.63 8.96 -2.27
CA THR A 38 3.33 7.73 -1.90
C THR A 38 2.34 6.58 -1.67
N MET A 39 1.18 6.85 -1.07
CA MET A 39 0.10 5.88 -0.91
C MET A 39 -0.49 5.42 -2.25
N GLU A 40 -0.70 6.35 -3.19
CA GLU A 40 -1.19 6.04 -4.54
C GLU A 40 -0.23 5.10 -5.28
N ILE A 41 1.08 5.40 -5.23
CA ILE A 41 2.11 4.56 -5.85
C ILE A 41 2.18 3.19 -5.15
N ALA A 42 2.14 3.17 -3.81
CA ALA A 42 2.15 1.93 -3.03
C ALA A 42 0.95 1.03 -3.37
N GLN A 43 -0.23 1.61 -3.62
CA GLN A 43 -1.42 0.87 -4.02
C GLN A 43 -1.26 0.22 -5.41
N ASP A 44 -0.70 0.93 -6.38
CA ASP A 44 -0.45 0.35 -7.72
C ASP A 44 0.58 -0.78 -7.68
N VAL A 45 1.66 -0.60 -6.90
CA VAL A 45 2.67 -1.64 -6.68
C VAL A 45 2.05 -2.86 -5.99
N ALA A 46 1.29 -2.67 -4.92
CA ALA A 46 0.61 -3.74 -4.20
C ALA A 46 -0.30 -4.55 -5.10
N ARG A 47 -1.10 -3.87 -5.94
CA ARG A 47 -2.00 -4.51 -6.90
C ARG A 47 -1.23 -5.41 -7.87
N LYS A 48 -0.16 -4.90 -8.49
CA LYS A 48 0.68 -5.68 -9.42
C LYS A 48 1.33 -6.88 -8.75
N LEU A 49 1.80 -6.73 -7.52
CA LEU A 49 2.35 -7.85 -6.76
C LEU A 49 1.28 -8.91 -6.50
N ILE A 50 0.13 -8.54 -5.94
CA ILE A 50 -0.95 -9.48 -5.64
C ILE A 50 -1.47 -10.18 -6.91
N GLU A 51 -1.64 -9.45 -8.02
CA GLU A 51 -1.97 -10.02 -9.32
C GLU A 51 -0.93 -11.09 -9.74
N SER A 52 0.36 -10.76 -9.61
CA SER A 52 1.44 -11.71 -9.90
C SER A 52 1.36 -12.97 -9.04
N TYR A 53 1.13 -12.87 -7.71
CA TYR A 53 0.96 -14.05 -6.85
C TYR A 53 -0.20 -14.94 -7.34
N ILE A 54 -1.34 -14.33 -7.69
CA ILE A 54 -2.53 -15.04 -8.16
C ILE A 54 -2.25 -15.72 -9.50
N GLU A 55 -1.59 -15.04 -10.45
CA GLU A 55 -1.27 -15.58 -11.78
C GLU A 55 -0.31 -16.76 -11.71
N HIS A 56 0.64 -16.75 -10.78
CA HIS A 56 1.62 -17.82 -10.60
C HIS A 56 1.11 -18.95 -9.68
N GLY A 57 -0.04 -18.77 -9.04
CA GLY A 57 -0.59 -19.72 -8.08
C GLY A 57 0.15 -19.74 -6.74
N ASP A 58 0.92 -18.69 -6.45
CA ASP A 58 1.61 -18.53 -5.19
C ASP A 58 0.61 -18.17 -4.08
N PRO A 59 0.77 -18.72 -2.86
CA PRO A 59 -0.08 -18.33 -1.75
C PRO A 59 0.19 -16.86 -1.37
N LEU A 60 -0.87 -16.06 -1.26
CA LEU A 60 -0.76 -14.74 -0.67
C LEU A 60 -0.31 -14.86 0.80
N PRO A 61 0.53 -13.92 1.29
CA PRO A 61 0.88 -13.85 2.71
C PRO A 61 -0.38 -13.88 3.60
N TYR A 62 -0.31 -14.61 4.72
CA TYR A 62 -1.48 -14.89 5.60
C TYR A 62 -2.21 -13.63 6.10
N GLU A 63 -1.48 -12.54 6.27
CA GLU A 63 -2.03 -11.25 6.74
C GLU A 63 -2.78 -10.48 5.64
N ILE A 64 -2.70 -10.90 4.37
CA ILE A 64 -3.41 -10.28 3.25
C ILE A 64 -4.76 -10.97 3.10
N GLU A 65 -5.74 -10.49 3.85
CA GLU A 65 -7.10 -11.00 3.79
C GLU A 65 -7.93 -10.23 2.74
N PRO A 66 -8.80 -10.92 1.98
CA PRO A 66 -9.78 -10.25 1.16
C PRO A 66 -10.73 -9.45 2.06
N SER A 67 -10.90 -8.18 1.72
CA SER A 67 -11.80 -7.22 2.34
C SER A 67 -13.25 -7.71 2.20
N LYS A 68 -13.79 -8.34 3.26
CA LYS A 68 -15.13 -8.96 3.22
C LYS A 68 -16.27 -8.06 3.67
N ASN A 69 -16.00 -6.89 4.25
CA ASN A 69 -16.93 -5.79 4.55
C ASN A 69 -16.16 -4.79 5.43
N VAL A 70 -15.94 -3.57 4.96
CA VAL A 70 -15.15 -2.56 5.69
C VAL A 70 -16.05 -1.41 6.11
N MET A 71 -16.68 -1.54 7.27
CA MET A 71 -17.10 -0.37 8.07
C MET A 71 -15.93 -0.04 9.00
N GLN A 72 -14.95 0.73 8.51
CA GLN A 72 -13.81 1.17 9.30
C GLN A 72 -13.66 2.68 9.20
N ASP A 73 -13.35 3.33 10.33
CA ASP A 73 -12.90 4.71 10.37
C ASP A 73 -11.49 4.81 9.77
N VAL A 74 -11.35 5.47 8.63
CA VAL A 74 -10.06 5.63 7.93
C VAL A 74 -9.61 7.10 8.02
N LYS A 75 -8.33 7.30 8.36
CA LYS A 75 -7.69 8.63 8.31
C LYS A 75 -7.06 8.81 6.93
N ILE A 76 -7.42 9.89 6.25
CA ILE A 76 -6.87 10.23 4.93
C ILE A 76 -5.93 11.45 5.04
N PRO A 77 -4.77 11.44 4.35
CA PRO A 77 -3.93 12.61 4.25
C PRO A 77 -4.62 13.69 3.40
N ILE A 78 -4.56 14.94 3.82
CA ILE A 78 -5.13 16.09 3.11
C ILE A 78 -4.02 17.10 2.86
N SER A 79 -3.80 17.45 1.59
CA SER A 79 -2.94 18.54 1.18
C SER A 79 -3.74 19.83 1.14
N VAL A 80 -3.27 20.87 1.80
CA VAL A 80 -3.87 22.22 1.77
C VAL A 80 -2.86 23.21 1.20
N ILE A 81 -3.37 24.20 0.45
CA ILE A 81 -2.60 25.35 -0.02
C ILE A 81 -3.13 26.52 0.81
N ALA A 82 -2.28 27.10 1.66
CA ALA A 82 -2.61 28.27 2.49
C ALA A 82 -2.02 29.54 1.86
#